data_AF-A0A0E3BGS5-F1
#
_entry.id   AF-A0A0E3BGS5-F1
#
_cell.length_a   1.000
_cell.length_b   1.000
_cell.length_c   1.000
_cell.angle_alpha   90.00
_cell.angle_beta   90.00
_cell.angle_gamma   90.00
#
_symmetry.space_group_name_H-M   'P 1'
#
loop_
_entity.id
_entity.type
_entity.pdbx_description
1 polymer ?
#
loop_
_entity_poly.entity_id
_entity_poly.type
_entity_poly.pdbx_seq_one_letter_code
_entity_poly.pdbx_strand_id
1 'polypeptide(L)' 'MNKTISQPTKKGDQVAYYNAKGQRRVGVVQGWRDGKVVVLHRAGYTELVPEADLYLLD' A
#
# COMPACT_ATOMS: atom_id res chain seq x y z
N MET A 1 13.05 -9.56 -0.31
CA MET A 1 13.67 -8.32 -0.83
C MET A 1 12.53 -7.41 -1.22
N ASN A 2 12.43 -6.20 -0.67
CA ASN A 2 11.37 -5.27 -1.05
C ASN A 2 11.84 -4.53 -2.31
N LYS A 3 11.20 -4.76 -3.46
CA LYS A 3 11.50 -4.00 -4.68
C LYS A 3 10.76 -2.67 -4.64
N THR A 4 11.46 -1.58 -4.96
CA THR A 4 10.83 -0.31 -5.29
C THR A 4 9.87 -0.55 -6.46
N ILE A 5 8.66 -0.04 -6.35
CA ILE A 5 7.57 -0.30 -7.29
C ILE A 5 7.91 0.35 -8.64
N SER A 6 8.37 -0.45 -9.60
CA SER A 6 8.61 -0.03 -10.99
C SER A 6 7.43 -0.37 -11.93
N GLN A 7 6.32 -0.86 -11.37
CA GLN A 7 5.09 -1.22 -12.08
C GLN A 7 3.88 -0.71 -11.28
N PRO A 8 2.83 -0.17 -11.91
CA PRO A 8 1.70 0.38 -11.18
C PRO A 8 1.06 -0.68 -10.26
N THR A 9 0.78 -0.29 -9.02
CA THR A 9 0.06 -1.14 -8.07
C THR A 9 -1.32 -1.50 -8.59
N LYS A 10 -1.68 -2.78 -8.53
CA LYS A 10 -2.98 -3.30 -8.97
C LYS A 10 -3.77 -3.86 -7.80
N LYS A 11 -5.10 -3.88 -7.95
CA LYS A 11 -6.01 -4.48 -6.95
C LYS A 11 -5.59 -5.92 -6.67
N GLY A 12 -5.49 -6.26 -5.38
CA GLY A 12 -5.06 -7.57 -4.90
C GLY A 12 -3.58 -7.66 -4.53
N ASP A 13 -2.75 -6.70 -4.94
CA ASP A 13 -1.34 -6.67 -4.54
C ASP A 13 -1.19 -6.53 -3.02
N GLN A 14 -0.28 -7.30 -2.44
CA GLN A 14 0.16 -7.06 -1.08
C GLN A 14 1.23 -5.97 -1.08
N VAL A 15 1.05 -4.98 -0.22
CA VAL A 15 1.95 -3.84 -0.10
C VAL A 15 2.31 -3.58 1.35
N ALA A 16 3.52 -3.08 1.57
CA ALA A 16 3.93 -2.47 2.81
C ALA A 16 4.06 -0.96 2.65
N TYR A 17 3.92 -0.22 3.75
CA TYR A 17 4.15 1.23 3.83
C TYR A 17 4.49 1.61 5.27
N TYR A 18 4.96 2.84 5.48
CA TYR A 18 5.22 3.37 6.81
C TYR A 18 4.17 4.44 7.14
N ASN A 19 3.53 4.31 8.30
CA ASN A 19 2.63 5.36 8.77
C ASN A 19 3.42 6.57 9.32
N ALA A 20 2.72 7.64 9.70
CA ALA A 20 3.33 8.85 10.25
C ALA A 20 4.17 8.62 11.54
N LYS A 21 4.00 7.47 12.20
CA LYS A 21 4.80 7.06 13.39
C LYS A 21 6.03 6.22 13.01
N GLY A 22 6.35 6.08 11.72
CA GLY A 22 7.44 5.23 11.24
C GLY A 22 7.18 3.73 11.41
N GLN A 23 5.92 3.32 11.64
CA GLN A 23 5.59 1.91 11.82
C GLN A 23 5.27 1.29 10.46
N ARG A 24 5.94 0.18 10.16
CA ARG A 24 5.63 -0.62 8.96
C ARG A 24 4.22 -1.22 9.09
N ARG A 25 3.40 -0.97 8.09
CA ARG A 25 2.07 -1.54 7.90
C ARG A 25 2.09 -2.44 6.67
N VAL A 26 1.14 -3.38 6.62
CA VAL A 26 0.93 -4.28 5.49
C VAL A 26 -0.55 -4.32 5.19
N GLY A 27 -0.90 -4.30 3.92
CA GLY A 27 -2.28 -4.40 3.48
C GLY A 27 -2.39 -4.83 2.03
N VAL A 28 -3.63 -4.86 1.55
CA VAL A 28 -3.97 -5.29 0.19
C VAL A 28 -4.57 -4.12 -0.58
N VAL A 29 -4.04 -3.86 -1.77
CA VAL A 29 -4.56 -2.81 -2.66
C VAL A 29 -6.01 -3.13 -3.05
N GLN A 30 -6.90 -2.17 -2.82
CA GLN A 30 -8.32 -2.25 -3.20
C GLN A 30 -8.64 -1.45 -4.47
N GLY A 31 -7.79 -0.50 -4.82
CA GLY A 31 -7.97 0.39 -5.97
C GLY A 31 -7.37 1.76 -5.70
N TRP A 32 -7.91 2.78 -6.38
CA TRP A 32 -7.43 4.16 -6.33
C TRP A 32 -8.56 5.12 -5.97
N ARG A 33 -8.24 6.15 -5.20
CA ARG A 33 -9.16 7.23 -4.84
C ARG A 33 -8.35 8.51 -4.61
N ASP A 34 -8.78 9.61 -5.21
CA ASP A 34 -8.18 10.94 -5.05
C ASP A 34 -6.65 10.96 -5.32
N GLY A 35 -6.21 10.21 -6.35
CA GLY A 35 -4.80 10.08 -6.72
C GLY A 35 -3.94 9.24 -5.78
N LYS A 36 -4.56 8.55 -4.81
CA LYS A 36 -3.89 7.68 -3.83
C LYS A 36 -4.39 6.24 -3.94
N VAL A 37 -3.58 5.31 -3.47
CA VAL A 37 -3.92 3.89 -3.41
C VAL A 37 -4.75 3.63 -2.16
N VAL A 38 -5.88 2.96 -2.32
CA VAL A 38 -6.69 2.47 -1.21
C VAL A 38 -6.12 1.14 -0.74
N VAL A 39 -5.61 1.08 0.48
CA VAL A 39 -5.02 -0.13 1.06
C VAL A 39 -5.91 -0.64 2.18
N LEU A 40 -6.36 -1.90 2.09
CA LEU A 40 -7.08 -2.59 3.17
C LEU A 40 -6.07 -3.19 4.15
N HIS A 41 -6.04 -2.66 5.37
CA HIS A 41 -5.22 -3.21 6.44
C HIS A 41 -5.89 -4.46 7.04
N ARG A 42 -5.09 -5.38 7.60
CA ARG A 42 -5.60 -6.63 8.23
C ARG A 42 -6.63 -6.40 9.35
N ALA A 43 -6.61 -5.21 9.96
CA ALA A 43 -7.55 -4.82 11.00
C ALA A 43 -8.94 -4.38 10.46
N GLY A 44 -9.17 -4.45 9.14
CA GLY A 44 -10.48 -4.24 8.52
C GLY A 44 -10.80 -2.80 8.11
N TYR A 45 -9.88 -1.86 8.31
CA TYR A 45 -10.01 -0.48 7.83
C TYR A 45 -9.17 -0.22 6.57
N THR A 46 -9.54 0.82 5.82
CA THR A 46 -8.80 1.26 4.64
C THR A 46 -8.03 2.54 4.92
N GLU A 47 -6.88 2.69 4.26
CA GLU A 47 -6.05 3.89 4.27
C GLU A 47 -5.78 4.37 2.84
N LEU A 48 -5.67 5.69 2.66
CA LEU A 48 -5.23 6.30 1.40
C LEU A 48 -3.73 6.56 1.47
N VAL A 49 -2.96 5.84 0.67
CA VAL A 49 -1.50 5.88 0.69
C VAL A 49 -0.98 6.36 -0.67
N PRO A 50 -0.06 7.34 -0.72
CA PRO A 50 0.63 7.67 -1.96
C PRO A 50 1.34 6.44 -2.52
N GLU A 51 1.23 6.20 -3.82
CA GLU A 51 1.88 5.04 -4.44
C GLU A 51 3.40 5.03 -4.21
N ALA A 52 4.03 6.21 -4.18
CA ALA A 52 5.46 6.38 -3.91
C ALA A 52 5.89 5.90 -2.51
N ASP A 53 4.96 5.79 -1.56
CA ASP A 53 5.22 5.33 -0.19
C ASP A 53 5.01 3.81 -0.04
N LEU A 54 4.54 3.13 -1.10
CA LEU A 54 4.27 1.70 -1.11
C LEU A 54 5.50 0.89 -1.53
N TYR A 55 5.59 -0.31 -0.94
CA TYR A 55 6.55 -1.34 -1.30
C TYR A 55 5.77 -2.60 -1.66
N LEU A 56 5.95 -3.13 -2.87
CA LEU A 56 5.34 -4.41 -3.26
C LEU A 56 5.94 -5.55 -2.45
N LEU A 57 5.07 -6.47 -2.03
CA LEU A 57 5.43 -7.72 -1.38
C LEU A 57 5.15 -8.86 -2.37
N ASP A 58 6.17 -9.69 -2.62
CA ASP A 58 6.08 -10.92 -3.43
C ASP A 58 5.47 -12.07 -2.63
#